data_AF-A0AA91YXN0-F1
#
_entry.id   AF-A0AA91YXN0-F1
#
_cell.length_a   1.000
_cell.length_b   1.000
_cell.length_c   1.000
_cell.angle_alpha   90.00
_cell.angle_beta   90.00
_cell.angle_gamma   90.00
#
_symmetry.space_group_name_H-M   'P 1'
#
loop_
_entity.id
_entity.type
_entity.pdbx_description
1 polymer ?
#
loop_
_entity_poly.entity_id
_entity_poly.type
_entity_poly.pdbx_seq_one_letter_code
_entity_poly.pdbx_strand_id
1 'polypeptide(L)'
;MRKERLVNLTSSIEKECVLSDLKVIERIDNHETVVLNERLKESYKRIKVEAWPFGTDLYEEQKVSRPVRKMKGPKFLKYKVDKSVEEALAPFIDLYIEDWDYVVERESYKWDAVKCFQEHFSLDAEDFVEMMRASLDKTDNLLSGNMYFARATILKMMETNPEDVRTCFRHLYDESIDIADRMTSFLQRIKKLFSIQKAQGLFKDNETYQQSSRTVSVYLSLNKPAEHYLYMEKMYQTFLDVTGADLPKIGRTDYVLFEYEMVCDEIRKILLKNDKLVALHDKTYSDIYDYHLLTQDFLYYVSTHYLVLHPTGKEE
;
A
#
# COMPACT_ATOMS: atom_id res chain seq x y z
N MET A 1 32.92 22.80 14.96
CA MET A 1 31.64 22.17 14.55
C MET A 1 31.40 20.97 15.45
N ARG A 2 30.19 20.80 16.01
CA ARG A 2 29.84 19.58 16.76
C ARG A 2 29.86 18.36 15.84
N LYS A 3 30.28 17.22 16.39
CA LYS A 3 30.39 15.89 15.76
C LYS A 3 29.14 15.46 14.98
N GLU A 4 27.99 16.04 15.29
CA GLU A 4 26.68 15.76 14.69
C GLU A 4 26.50 16.28 13.26
N ARG A 5 27.39 17.14 12.74
CA ARG A 5 27.28 17.67 11.36
C ARG A 5 28.07 16.90 10.29
N LEU A 6 28.68 15.77 10.61
CA LEU A 6 29.40 14.90 9.66
C LEU A 6 28.56 13.71 9.14
N VAL A 7 27.28 13.65 9.48
CA VAL A 7 26.44 12.47 9.17
C VAL A 7 25.86 12.50 7.75
N ASN A 8 25.91 13.63 7.04
CA ASN A 8 25.35 13.77 5.68
C ASN A 8 26.41 13.81 4.57
N LEU A 9 27.27 12.78 4.50
CA LEU A 9 28.13 12.51 3.35
C LEU A 9 27.86 11.08 2.85
N THR A 10 27.61 10.96 1.54
CA THR A 10 26.95 9.82 0.88
C THR A 10 27.89 8.66 0.50
N SER A 11 29.17 8.68 0.87
CA SER A 11 30.05 7.52 0.71
C SER A 11 31.15 7.44 1.77
N SER A 12 31.64 6.21 2.05
CA SER A 12 32.64 5.94 3.10
C SER A 12 34.04 6.50 2.80
N ILE A 13 34.37 6.76 1.53
CA ILE A 13 35.69 7.27 1.11
C ILE A 13 35.79 8.79 1.34
N GLU A 14 34.68 9.52 1.17
CA GLU A 14 34.64 10.97 1.39
C GLU A 14 34.79 11.35 2.88
N LYS A 15 34.44 10.44 3.79
CA LYS A 15 34.67 10.63 5.24
C LYS A 15 36.15 10.51 5.62
N GLU A 16 36.92 9.62 5.00
CA GLU A 16 38.34 9.43 5.30
C GLU A 16 39.21 10.60 4.81
N CYS A 17 38.94 11.16 3.62
CA CYS A 17 39.68 12.33 3.11
C CYS A 17 39.41 13.63 3.89
N VAL A 18 38.22 13.79 4.48
CA VAL A 18 37.89 15.00 5.25
C VAL A 18 38.50 14.95 6.67
N LEU A 19 38.69 13.74 7.21
CA LEU A 19 39.26 13.54 8.55
C LEU A 19 40.79 13.57 8.57
N SER A 20 41.47 13.33 7.44
CA SER A 20 42.94 13.36 7.35
C SER A 20 43.56 14.76 7.38
N ASP A 21 42.78 15.80 7.08
CA ASP A 21 43.28 17.18 6.90
C ASP A 21 43.04 18.09 8.13
N LEU A 22 42.49 17.53 9.21
CA LEU A 22 42.33 18.21 10.49
C LEU A 22 43.58 17.98 11.36
N LYS A 23 44.55 18.89 11.27
CA LYS A 23 45.49 19.11 12.38
C LYS A 23 44.90 20.18 13.30
N VAL A 24 44.98 19.96 14.63
CA VAL A 24 45.70 20.82 15.61
C VAL A 24 45.22 20.57 17.07
N ILE A 25 46.10 20.10 17.97
CA ILE A 25 46.93 20.75 19.03
C ILE A 25 46.21 20.94 20.39
N GLU A 26 46.89 20.53 21.46
CA GLU A 26 46.43 20.52 22.86
C GLU A 26 46.15 21.91 23.45
N ARG A 27 45.06 21.94 24.24
CA ARG A 27 44.58 22.87 25.29
C ARG A 27 45.29 24.22 25.50
N ILE A 28 44.50 25.29 25.40
CA ILE A 28 44.42 26.36 26.42
C ILE A 28 42.93 26.72 26.64
N ASP A 29 42.50 26.58 27.89
CA ASP A 29 41.31 27.09 28.57
C ASP A 29 39.97 27.26 27.80
N ASN A 30 39.13 26.24 28.05
CA ASN A 30 37.67 26.24 28.18
C ASN A 30 36.73 26.68 27.04
N HIS A 31 37.18 27.07 25.85
CA HIS A 31 36.33 26.98 24.66
C HIS A 31 37.15 26.67 23.39
N GLU A 32 36.92 25.48 22.80
CA GLU A 32 37.53 25.07 21.53
C GLU A 32 37.14 26.04 20.41
N THR A 33 38.09 26.86 19.96
CA THR A 33 37.92 27.69 18.75
C THR A 33 38.56 26.97 17.57
N VAL A 34 37.75 26.51 16.63
CA VAL A 34 38.22 25.93 15.36
C VAL A 34 38.46 27.08 14.38
N VAL A 35 39.71 27.32 13.98
CA VAL A 35 40.02 28.22 12.86
C VAL A 35 39.80 27.45 11.56
N LEU A 36 38.76 27.82 10.81
CA LEU A 36 38.50 27.28 9.49
C LEU A 36 39.64 27.66 8.53
N ASN A 37 40.14 26.69 7.78
CA ASN A 37 41.05 26.91 6.65
C ASN A 37 40.44 27.98 5.72
N GLU A 38 41.23 28.99 5.32
CA GLU A 38 40.78 30.14 4.52
C GLU A 38 40.03 29.72 3.24
N ARG A 39 40.34 28.56 2.67
CA ARG A 39 39.65 28.01 1.49
C ARG A 39 38.16 27.67 1.75
N LEU A 40 37.77 27.41 3.00
CA LEU A 40 36.37 27.20 3.42
C LEU A 40 35.63 28.52 3.68
N LYS A 41 36.31 29.61 4.09
CA LYS A 41 35.65 30.91 4.31
C LYS A 41 35.00 31.46 3.05
N GLU A 42 35.58 31.22 1.87
CA GLU A 42 35.00 31.61 0.58
C GLU A 42 33.68 30.90 0.28
N SER A 43 33.55 29.63 0.64
CA SER A 43 32.39 28.79 0.33
C SER A 43 31.19 29.09 1.23
N TYR A 44 31.42 29.56 2.47
CA TYR A 44 30.37 29.85 3.46
C TYR A 44 29.87 31.30 3.48
N LYS A 45 30.49 32.24 2.74
CA LYS A 45 30.02 33.65 2.62
C LYS A 45 28.56 33.80 2.15
N ARG A 46 27.96 32.77 1.55
CA ARG A 46 26.61 32.82 0.95
C ARG A 46 25.50 32.24 1.82
N ILE A 47 25.80 31.71 3.01
CA ILE A 47 24.79 31.10 3.88
C ILE A 47 24.40 32.10 4.97
N LYS A 48 23.23 32.73 4.84
CA LYS A 48 22.60 33.44 5.97
C LYS A 48 22.03 32.41 6.94
N VAL A 49 22.44 32.48 8.21
CA VAL A 49 21.89 31.69 9.30
C VAL A 49 21.06 32.63 10.17
N GLU A 50 19.75 32.43 10.20
CA GLU A 50 18.89 33.04 11.22
C GLU A 50 18.79 32.09 12.41
N ALA A 51 19.18 32.55 13.59
CA ALA A 51 19.03 31.83 14.84
C ALA A 51 17.64 32.06 15.42
N TRP A 52 16.97 31.00 15.87
CA TRP A 52 15.71 31.09 16.61
C TRP A 52 15.96 30.71 18.08
N PRO A 53 15.61 31.56 19.06
CA PRO A 53 15.70 31.23 20.47
C PRO A 53 14.50 30.36 20.88
N PHE A 54 14.75 29.43 21.80
CA PHE A 54 13.72 28.54 22.33
C PHE A 54 12.87 29.31 23.37
N GLY A 55 11.54 29.38 23.19
CA GLY A 55 10.59 29.78 24.24
C GLY A 55 10.13 31.25 24.28
N THR A 56 9.76 31.87 23.15
CA THR A 56 8.91 33.06 23.17
C THR A 56 7.57 32.75 22.51
N ASP A 57 6.52 32.70 23.33
CA ASP A 57 5.13 32.64 22.88
C ASP A 57 4.81 33.84 22.01
N LEU A 58 4.11 33.61 20.89
CA LEU A 58 3.10 34.46 20.27
C LEU A 58 2.60 33.73 19.03
N TYR A 59 1.40 33.16 19.11
CA TYR A 59 0.58 32.92 17.92
C TYR A 59 0.29 34.29 17.29
N GLU A 60 1.13 34.69 16.33
CA GLU A 60 0.73 35.63 15.30
C GLU A 60 0.64 34.88 13.99
N GLU A 61 -0.56 34.91 13.39
CA GLU A 61 -0.83 34.32 12.08
C GLU A 61 0.18 34.84 11.05
N GLN A 62 1.12 33.98 10.65
CA GLN A 62 1.98 34.29 9.52
C GLN A 62 1.12 34.44 8.27
N LYS A 63 1.03 35.67 7.75
CA LYS A 63 0.55 35.92 6.40
C LYS A 63 1.47 35.22 5.41
N VAL A 64 1.00 34.09 4.89
CA VAL A 64 1.71 33.25 3.92
C VAL A 64 1.99 34.08 2.66
N SER A 65 3.28 34.37 2.39
CA SER A 65 3.75 35.24 1.29
C SER A 65 3.73 34.57 -0.09
N ARG A 66 3.33 33.30 -0.14
CA ARG A 66 2.91 32.65 -1.38
C ARG A 66 1.45 32.30 -1.16
N PRO A 67 0.54 32.53 -2.13
CA PRO A 67 -0.76 31.89 -2.03
C PRO A 67 -0.46 30.42 -1.80
N VAL A 68 -0.96 29.87 -0.67
CA VAL A 68 -1.14 28.44 -0.55
C VAL A 68 -1.77 28.08 -1.88
N ARG A 69 -1.02 27.39 -2.74
CA ARG A 69 -1.60 26.80 -3.94
C ARG A 69 -2.73 26.03 -3.32
N LYS A 70 -3.99 26.47 -3.49
CA LYS A 70 -5.12 25.73 -2.93
C LYS A 70 -4.83 24.32 -3.37
N MET A 71 -4.46 23.44 -2.44
CA MET A 71 -4.49 22.03 -2.76
C MET A 71 -5.94 21.90 -3.17
N LYS A 72 -6.17 21.69 -4.47
CA LYS A 72 -7.51 21.38 -4.92
C LYS A 72 -7.88 20.24 -3.98
N GLY A 73 -8.91 20.44 -3.14
CA GLY A 73 -9.39 19.38 -2.27
C GLY A 73 -9.49 18.10 -3.10
N PRO A 74 -9.31 16.91 -2.50
CA PRO A 74 -9.21 15.66 -3.24
C PRO A 74 -10.19 15.69 -4.40
N LYS A 75 -9.64 15.62 -5.63
CA LYS A 75 -10.48 15.56 -6.82
C LYS A 75 -11.09 14.17 -6.78
N PHE A 76 -12.20 14.03 -6.08
CA PHE A 76 -12.96 12.81 -6.07
C PHE A 76 -13.24 12.45 -7.52
N LEU A 77 -12.89 11.23 -7.87
CA LEU A 77 -13.16 10.65 -9.16
C LEU A 77 -14.68 10.54 -9.30
N LYS A 78 -15.33 11.55 -9.90
CA LYS A 78 -16.73 11.43 -10.31
C LYS A 78 -16.74 10.79 -11.67
N TYR A 79 -16.92 9.48 -11.67
CA TYR A 79 -17.00 8.69 -12.88
C TYR A 79 -18.29 7.89 -12.89
N LYS A 80 -18.90 7.79 -14.05
CA LYS A 80 -20.05 6.93 -14.31
C LYS A 80 -19.77 6.24 -15.62
N VAL A 81 -19.93 4.92 -15.64
CA VAL A 81 -19.78 4.14 -16.86
C VAL A 81 -20.78 4.62 -17.91
N ASP A 82 -20.30 4.77 -19.13
CA ASP A 82 -21.13 4.94 -20.30
C ASP A 82 -21.16 3.65 -21.15
N LYS A 83 -21.96 3.67 -22.22
CA LYS A 83 -22.16 2.52 -23.09
C LYS A 83 -20.87 2.03 -23.76
N SER A 84 -19.86 2.90 -23.91
CA SER A 84 -18.60 2.55 -24.56
C SER A 84 -17.78 1.57 -23.71
N VAL A 85 -17.80 1.70 -22.38
CA VAL A 85 -17.14 0.75 -21.49
C VAL A 85 -17.88 -0.58 -21.46
N GLU A 86 -19.21 -0.58 -21.48
CA GLU A 86 -19.99 -1.83 -21.60
C GLU A 86 -19.65 -2.58 -22.89
N GLU A 87 -19.56 -1.86 -24.01
CA GLU A 87 -19.17 -2.42 -25.31
C GLU A 87 -17.72 -2.92 -25.31
N ALA A 88 -16.80 -2.22 -24.64
CA ALA A 88 -15.41 -2.64 -24.51
C ALA A 88 -15.23 -3.91 -23.67
N LEU A 89 -16.04 -4.09 -22.61
CA LEU A 89 -15.92 -5.25 -21.72
C LEU A 89 -16.70 -6.48 -22.19
N ALA A 90 -17.75 -6.31 -22.99
CA ALA A 90 -18.60 -7.40 -23.48
C ALA A 90 -17.83 -8.62 -24.03
N PRO A 91 -16.87 -8.48 -24.97
CA PRO A 91 -16.16 -9.65 -25.51
C PRO A 91 -15.34 -10.39 -24.44
N PHE A 92 -14.78 -9.67 -23.46
CA PHE A 92 -14.02 -10.29 -22.38
C PHE A 92 -14.92 -11.02 -21.38
N ILE A 93 -16.14 -10.53 -21.18
CA ILE A 93 -17.13 -11.21 -20.33
C ILE A 93 -17.53 -12.54 -20.97
N ASP A 94 -17.77 -12.56 -22.28
CA ASP A 94 -18.10 -13.79 -23.00
C ASP A 94 -16.96 -14.81 -22.91
N LEU A 95 -15.71 -14.40 -23.15
CA LEU A 95 -14.54 -15.27 -22.99
C LEU A 95 -14.32 -15.73 -21.55
N TYR A 96 -14.57 -14.86 -20.57
CA TYR A 96 -14.49 -15.23 -19.16
C TYR A 96 -15.50 -16.32 -18.77
N ILE A 97 -16.71 -16.29 -19.36
CA ILE A 97 -17.72 -17.33 -19.19
C ILE A 97 -17.27 -18.63 -19.88
N GLU A 98 -16.69 -18.54 -21.08
CA GLU A 98 -16.18 -19.71 -21.82
C GLU A 98 -15.01 -20.39 -21.07
N ASP A 99 -14.12 -19.60 -20.47
CA ASP A 99 -12.95 -20.07 -19.74
C ASP A 99 -13.23 -20.32 -18.24
N TRP A 100 -14.49 -20.32 -17.82
CA TRP A 100 -14.87 -20.33 -16.40
C TRP A 100 -14.21 -21.47 -15.60
N ASP A 101 -14.29 -22.71 -16.11
CA ASP A 101 -13.74 -23.88 -15.41
C ASP A 101 -12.21 -23.77 -15.23
N TYR A 102 -11.51 -23.20 -16.23
CA TYR A 102 -10.07 -22.93 -16.15
C TYR A 102 -9.75 -21.92 -15.05
N VAL A 103 -10.56 -20.85 -14.95
CA VAL A 103 -10.36 -19.80 -13.95
C VAL A 103 -10.69 -20.30 -12.55
N VAL A 104 -11.81 -20.99 -12.37
CA VAL A 104 -12.21 -21.55 -11.07
C VAL A 104 -11.11 -22.45 -10.52
N GLU A 105 -10.55 -23.34 -11.35
CA GLU A 105 -9.45 -24.22 -10.93
C GLU A 105 -8.23 -23.45 -10.37
N ARG A 106 -7.96 -22.24 -10.88
CA ARG A 106 -6.75 -21.47 -10.57
C ARG A 106 -6.96 -20.35 -9.56
N GLU A 107 -8.15 -19.78 -9.49
CA GLU A 107 -8.45 -18.59 -8.67
C GLU A 107 -9.30 -18.91 -7.42
N SER A 108 -9.77 -20.16 -7.26
CA SER A 108 -10.52 -20.60 -6.05
C SER A 108 -9.79 -20.33 -4.73
N TYR A 109 -8.47 -20.19 -4.73
CA TYR A 109 -7.69 -19.89 -3.52
C TYR A 109 -8.13 -18.57 -2.84
N LYS A 110 -8.67 -17.59 -3.59
CA LYS A 110 -9.17 -16.33 -3.00
C LYS A 110 -10.41 -16.58 -2.15
N TRP A 111 -11.28 -17.45 -2.63
CA TRP A 111 -12.51 -17.87 -1.96
C TRP A 111 -12.19 -18.70 -0.71
N ASP A 112 -11.25 -19.62 -0.82
CA ASP A 112 -10.74 -20.39 0.34
C ASP A 112 -10.09 -19.48 1.39
N ALA A 113 -9.39 -18.43 0.96
CA ALA A 113 -8.81 -17.43 1.86
C ALA A 113 -9.89 -16.66 2.63
N VAL A 114 -10.96 -16.23 1.95
CA VAL A 114 -12.09 -15.56 2.61
C VAL A 114 -12.79 -16.50 3.60
N LYS A 115 -13.10 -17.74 3.21
CA LYS A 115 -13.72 -18.73 4.11
C LYS A 115 -12.87 -18.95 5.36
N CYS A 116 -11.58 -19.23 5.16
CA CYS A 116 -10.63 -19.45 6.25
C CYS A 116 -10.56 -18.24 7.19
N PHE A 117 -10.52 -17.02 6.66
CA PHE A 117 -10.50 -15.82 7.49
C PHE A 117 -11.82 -15.65 8.28
N GLN A 118 -12.97 -15.77 7.62
CA GLN A 118 -14.29 -15.61 8.24
C GLN A 118 -14.56 -16.65 9.34
N GLU A 119 -14.04 -17.86 9.20
CA GLU A 119 -14.19 -18.94 10.19
C GLU A 119 -13.38 -18.70 11.48
N HIS A 120 -12.21 -18.06 11.37
CA HIS A 120 -11.26 -17.98 12.49
C HIS A 120 -11.15 -16.58 13.09
N PHE A 121 -11.45 -15.53 12.33
CA PHE A 121 -11.10 -14.16 12.72
C PHE A 121 -11.99 -13.62 13.83
N SER A 122 -11.37 -13.11 14.89
CA SER A 122 -12.06 -12.35 15.95
C SER A 122 -11.14 -11.29 16.56
N LEU A 123 -11.51 -10.01 16.44
CA LEU A 123 -10.75 -8.88 17.00
C LEU A 123 -10.56 -8.98 18.52
N ASP A 124 -11.46 -9.66 19.20
CA ASP A 124 -11.49 -9.78 20.67
C ASP A 124 -10.99 -11.14 21.15
N ALA A 125 -10.35 -11.94 20.28
CA ALA A 125 -9.71 -13.19 20.67
C ALA A 125 -8.69 -12.98 21.80
N GLU A 126 -8.67 -13.90 22.75
CA GLU A 126 -7.71 -13.89 23.87
C GLU A 126 -6.28 -14.02 23.34
N ASP A 127 -6.02 -15.04 22.53
CA ASP A 127 -4.78 -15.21 21.77
C ASP A 127 -4.92 -14.64 20.35
N PHE A 128 -4.70 -13.34 20.22
CA PHE A 128 -4.79 -12.65 18.93
C PHE A 128 -3.71 -13.11 17.93
N VAL A 129 -2.57 -13.64 18.40
CA VAL A 129 -1.49 -14.10 17.52
C VAL A 129 -1.87 -15.39 16.83
N GLU A 130 -2.26 -16.40 17.61
CA GLU A 130 -2.65 -17.69 17.05
C GLU A 130 -3.93 -17.58 16.22
N MET A 131 -4.88 -16.74 16.65
CA MET A 131 -6.06 -16.42 15.85
C MET A 131 -5.68 -15.82 14.48
N MET A 132 -4.76 -14.84 14.43
CA MET A 132 -4.32 -14.26 13.15
C MET A 132 -3.53 -15.24 12.29
N ARG A 133 -2.74 -16.15 12.90
CA ARG A 133 -2.06 -17.22 12.14
C ARG A 133 -3.06 -18.12 11.44
N ALA A 134 -4.10 -18.55 12.16
CA ALA A 134 -5.17 -19.39 11.63
C ALA A 134 -5.96 -18.66 10.54
N SER A 135 -6.37 -17.41 10.80
CA SER A 135 -7.17 -16.61 9.87
C SER A 135 -6.45 -16.30 8.55
N LEU A 136 -5.12 -16.18 8.58
CA LEU A 136 -4.31 -15.88 7.39
C LEU A 136 -3.71 -17.13 6.72
N ASP A 137 -4.03 -18.34 7.14
CA ASP A 137 -3.37 -19.57 6.67
C ASP A 137 -3.46 -19.76 5.14
N LYS A 138 -4.62 -19.46 4.55
CA LYS A 138 -4.87 -19.60 3.10
C LYS A 138 -4.52 -18.38 2.26
N THR A 139 -3.80 -17.40 2.82
CA THR A 139 -3.56 -16.11 2.15
C THR A 139 -2.22 -16.01 1.41
N ASP A 140 -1.49 -17.11 1.24
CA ASP A 140 -0.12 -17.07 0.69
C ASP A 140 -0.06 -16.41 -0.70
N ASN A 141 -0.99 -16.70 -1.63
CA ASN A 141 -0.99 -16.05 -2.95
C ASN A 141 -1.37 -14.56 -2.90
N LEU A 142 -2.03 -14.11 -1.82
CA LEU A 142 -2.50 -12.73 -1.65
C LEU A 142 -1.46 -11.86 -0.92
N LEU A 143 -0.77 -12.43 0.08
CA LEU A 143 0.11 -11.74 1.02
C LEU A 143 1.56 -12.25 1.01
N SER A 144 1.88 -13.20 0.13
CA SER A 144 3.22 -13.74 -0.07
C SER A 144 3.53 -13.87 -1.57
N GLY A 145 4.81 -13.98 -1.90
CA GLY A 145 5.30 -14.14 -3.27
C GLY A 145 6.82 -14.12 -3.33
N ASN A 146 7.38 -14.19 -4.55
CA ASN A 146 8.84 -14.11 -4.73
C ASN A 146 9.35 -12.76 -4.20
N MET A 147 10.14 -12.80 -3.12
CA MET A 147 10.67 -11.64 -2.40
C MET A 147 9.62 -10.74 -1.72
N TYR A 148 8.39 -11.23 -1.55
CA TYR A 148 7.28 -10.51 -0.91
C TYR A 148 6.70 -11.37 0.21
N PHE A 149 6.76 -10.88 1.45
CA PHE A 149 6.47 -11.66 2.67
C PHE A 149 5.61 -10.84 3.65
N ALA A 150 4.55 -10.19 3.15
CA ALA A 150 3.70 -9.32 3.95
C ALA A 150 3.02 -10.06 5.11
N ARG A 151 2.53 -11.29 4.87
CA ARG A 151 1.94 -12.16 5.91
C ARG A 151 2.97 -12.48 7.00
N ALA A 152 4.15 -12.95 6.62
CA ALA A 152 5.19 -13.31 7.58
C ALA A 152 5.64 -12.11 8.40
N THR A 153 5.73 -10.93 7.78
CA THR A 153 6.13 -9.70 8.46
C THR A 153 5.10 -9.29 9.51
N ILE A 154 3.81 -9.24 9.17
CA ILE A 154 2.79 -8.84 10.15
C ILE A 154 2.70 -9.84 11.31
N LEU A 155 2.75 -11.15 11.04
CA LEU A 155 2.72 -12.18 12.08
C LEU A 155 3.94 -12.09 13.01
N LYS A 156 5.14 -11.87 12.47
CA LYS A 156 6.36 -11.66 13.26
C LYS A 156 6.27 -10.41 14.13
N MET A 157 5.69 -9.31 13.62
CA MET A 157 5.48 -8.12 14.43
C MET A 157 4.55 -8.37 15.63
N MET A 158 3.55 -9.23 15.44
CA MET A 158 2.59 -9.61 16.48
C MET A 158 3.17 -10.48 17.58
N GLU A 159 4.26 -11.22 17.33
CA GLU A 159 4.96 -12.00 18.36
C GLU A 159 5.51 -11.11 19.48
N THR A 160 5.82 -9.84 19.18
CA THR A 160 6.35 -8.87 20.16
C THR A 160 5.30 -7.86 20.61
N ASN A 161 4.45 -7.38 19.71
CA ASN A 161 3.50 -6.29 19.97
C ASN A 161 2.07 -6.64 19.50
N PRO A 162 1.44 -7.70 20.04
CA PRO A 162 0.14 -8.16 19.56
C PRO A 162 -0.96 -7.11 19.72
N GLU A 163 -0.99 -6.39 20.85
CA GLU A 163 -2.04 -5.39 21.14
C GLU A 163 -1.91 -4.10 20.33
N ASP A 164 -0.69 -3.67 20.01
CA ASP A 164 -0.46 -2.52 19.12
C ASP A 164 -0.95 -2.85 17.70
N VAL A 165 -0.67 -4.06 17.21
CA VAL A 165 -1.14 -4.54 15.91
C VAL A 165 -2.66 -4.74 15.94
N ARG A 166 -3.22 -5.31 17.01
CA ARG A 166 -4.68 -5.42 17.22
C ARG A 166 -5.37 -4.07 17.14
N THR A 167 -4.79 -3.04 17.76
CA THR A 167 -5.29 -1.66 17.70
C THR A 167 -5.27 -1.11 16.27
N CYS A 168 -4.24 -1.43 15.49
CA CYS A 168 -4.17 -1.04 14.08
C CYS A 168 -5.29 -1.72 13.26
N PHE A 169 -5.53 -3.02 13.45
CA PHE A 169 -6.62 -3.73 12.78
C PHE A 169 -8.00 -3.25 13.22
N ARG A 170 -8.20 -2.96 14.51
CA ARG A 170 -9.46 -2.39 15.00
C ARG A 170 -9.78 -1.06 14.33
N HIS A 171 -8.79 -0.17 14.18
CA HIS A 171 -8.97 1.08 13.43
C HIS A 171 -9.18 0.83 11.92
N LEU A 172 -8.52 -0.17 11.34
CA LEU A 172 -8.69 -0.51 9.93
C LEU A 172 -10.11 -1.02 9.62
N TYR A 173 -10.75 -1.69 10.58
CA TYR A 173 -12.08 -2.26 10.40
C TYR A 173 -13.23 -1.36 10.89
N ASP A 174 -12.93 -0.14 11.35
CA ASP A 174 -13.95 0.83 11.76
C ASP A 174 -14.50 1.61 10.56
N GLU A 175 -15.62 1.14 9.99
CA GLU A 175 -16.31 1.77 8.85
C GLU A 175 -16.97 3.11 9.13
N SER A 176 -17.00 3.58 10.38
CA SER A 176 -17.36 4.96 10.63
C SER A 176 -16.30 5.96 10.13
N ILE A 177 -15.11 5.45 9.77
CA ILE A 177 -13.96 6.21 9.27
C ILE A 177 -13.79 5.99 7.76
N ASP A 178 -13.42 7.06 7.05
CA ASP A 178 -13.13 7.00 5.62
C ASP A 178 -12.01 5.99 5.30
N ILE A 179 -12.16 5.24 4.20
CA ILE A 179 -11.20 4.19 3.82
C ILE A 179 -9.78 4.72 3.59
N ALA A 180 -9.63 5.95 3.08
CA ALA A 180 -8.34 6.59 2.88
C ALA A 180 -7.65 6.85 4.24
N ASP A 181 -8.41 7.33 5.21
CA ASP A 181 -7.92 7.58 6.57
C ASP A 181 -7.58 6.27 7.30
N ARG A 182 -8.43 5.25 7.17
CA ARG A 182 -8.17 3.90 7.71
C ARG A 182 -6.88 3.29 7.16
N MET A 183 -6.72 3.29 5.83
CA MET A 183 -5.52 2.78 5.16
C MET A 183 -4.27 3.56 5.59
N THR A 184 -4.34 4.88 5.56
CA THR A 184 -3.21 5.75 5.89
C THR A 184 -2.77 5.56 7.35
N SER A 185 -3.73 5.54 8.28
CA SER A 185 -3.47 5.28 9.71
C SER A 185 -2.82 3.91 9.92
N PHE A 186 -3.34 2.85 9.29
CA PHE A 186 -2.79 1.50 9.38
C PHE A 186 -1.34 1.45 8.89
N LEU A 187 -1.08 1.91 7.66
CA LEU A 187 0.25 1.86 7.06
C LEU A 187 1.28 2.68 7.85
N GLN A 188 0.91 3.86 8.35
CA GLN A 188 1.80 4.69 9.14
C GLN A 188 2.13 4.06 10.50
N ARG A 189 1.11 3.55 11.22
CA ARG A 189 1.30 2.94 12.54
C ARG A 189 2.12 1.66 12.46
N ILE A 190 1.81 0.78 11.51
CA ILE A 190 2.57 -0.45 11.29
C ILE A 190 4.02 -0.14 10.87
N LYS A 191 4.24 0.81 9.96
CA LYS A 191 5.60 1.23 9.58
C LYS A 191 6.39 1.77 10.76
N LYS A 192 5.76 2.57 11.63
CA LYS A 192 6.40 3.09 12.85
C LYS A 192 6.78 1.94 13.79
N LEU A 193 5.86 1.01 14.05
CA LEU A 193 6.09 -0.14 14.91
C LEU A 193 7.22 -1.03 14.37
N PHE A 194 7.19 -1.34 13.08
CA PHE A 194 8.26 -2.07 12.40
C PHE A 194 9.63 -1.39 12.57
N SER A 195 9.68 -0.05 12.42
CA SER A 195 10.95 0.69 12.55
C SER A 195 11.53 0.61 13.97
N ILE A 196 10.67 0.61 14.98
CA ILE A 196 11.07 0.44 16.39
C ILE A 196 11.60 -0.97 16.61
N GLN A 197 10.86 -2.00 16.19
CA GLN A 197 11.26 -3.40 16.33
C GLN A 197 12.56 -3.72 15.57
N LYS A 198 12.76 -3.11 14.39
CA LYS A 198 14.01 -3.23 13.64
C LYS A 198 15.20 -2.59 14.37
N ALA A 199 15.02 -1.42 14.98
CA ALA A 199 16.06 -0.77 15.79
C ALA A 199 16.41 -1.59 17.07
N GLN A 200 15.48 -2.43 17.55
CA GLN A 200 15.71 -3.37 18.65
C GLN A 200 16.40 -4.68 18.21
N GLY A 201 16.68 -4.86 16.91
CA GLY A 201 17.31 -6.07 16.38
C GLY A 201 16.36 -7.26 16.17
N LEU A 202 15.03 -7.04 16.20
CA LEU A 202 14.03 -8.09 15.98
C LEU A 202 13.87 -8.44 14.49
N PHE A 203 14.35 -7.57 13.59
CA PHE A 203 14.39 -7.77 12.15
C PHE A 203 15.80 -7.61 11.63
N LYS A 204 16.17 -8.45 10.65
CA LYS A 204 17.42 -8.38 9.91
C LYS A 204 17.45 -7.12 9.03
N ASP A 205 18.65 -6.70 8.64
CA ASP A 205 18.83 -5.50 7.81
C ASP A 205 18.11 -5.58 6.47
N ASN A 206 18.05 -6.78 5.87
CA ASN A 206 17.38 -7.03 4.60
C ASN A 206 15.85 -7.21 4.72
N GLU A 207 15.31 -7.39 5.93
CA GLU A 207 13.87 -7.44 6.16
C GLU A 207 13.28 -6.02 6.07
N THR A 208 12.12 -5.90 5.43
CA THR A 208 11.41 -4.62 5.23
C THR A 208 9.95 -4.76 5.64
N TYR A 209 9.26 -3.64 5.85
CA TYR A 209 7.90 -3.63 6.40
C TYR A 209 6.84 -4.31 5.50
N GLN A 210 7.06 -4.30 4.18
CA GLN A 210 6.27 -4.97 3.13
C GLN A 210 4.73 -4.84 3.17
N GLN A 211 4.17 -3.87 3.92
CA GLN A 211 2.75 -3.52 3.86
C GLN A 211 2.50 -2.43 2.80
N SER A 212 1.35 -2.45 2.13
CA SER A 212 1.00 -1.46 1.10
C SER A 212 -0.51 -1.34 0.95
N SER A 213 -1.00 -0.49 0.04
CA SER A 213 -2.43 -0.46 -0.29
C SER A 213 -2.96 -1.83 -0.73
N ARG A 214 -2.13 -2.65 -1.40
CA ARG A 214 -2.48 -4.05 -1.71
C ARG A 214 -2.75 -4.87 -0.46
N THR A 215 -1.86 -4.85 0.55
CA THR A 215 -2.09 -5.64 1.77
C THR A 215 -3.34 -5.17 2.51
N VAL A 216 -3.54 -3.85 2.58
CA VAL A 216 -4.73 -3.28 3.22
C VAL A 216 -6.01 -3.72 2.52
N SER A 217 -6.05 -3.71 1.19
CA SER A 217 -7.21 -4.19 0.43
C SER A 217 -7.52 -5.67 0.69
N VAL A 218 -6.49 -6.51 0.88
CA VAL A 218 -6.65 -7.92 1.25
C VAL A 218 -7.28 -8.03 2.63
N TYR A 219 -6.74 -7.33 3.64
CA TYR A 219 -7.28 -7.37 5.00
C TYR A 219 -8.74 -6.90 5.06
N LEU A 220 -9.09 -5.86 4.31
CA LEU A 220 -10.46 -5.33 4.21
C LEU A 220 -11.40 -6.35 3.53
N SER A 221 -10.99 -6.90 2.38
CA SER A 221 -11.79 -7.88 1.63
C SER A 221 -11.96 -9.20 2.39
N LEU A 222 -10.96 -9.64 3.16
CA LEU A 222 -11.09 -10.83 4.01
C LEU A 222 -12.09 -10.61 5.14
N ASN A 223 -12.10 -9.43 5.76
CA ASN A 223 -13.01 -9.10 6.87
C ASN A 223 -14.45 -8.87 6.40
N LYS A 224 -14.62 -8.17 5.28
CA LYS A 224 -15.92 -7.86 4.67
C LYS A 224 -15.87 -8.03 3.16
N PRO A 225 -15.95 -9.28 2.68
CA PRO A 225 -15.87 -9.58 1.24
C PRO A 225 -16.98 -8.89 0.45
N ALA A 226 -18.17 -8.78 1.03
CA ALA A 226 -19.32 -8.11 0.41
C ALA A 226 -19.23 -6.57 0.34
N GLU A 227 -18.14 -5.94 0.78
CA GLU A 227 -17.99 -4.48 0.79
C GLU A 227 -16.69 -3.98 0.15
N HIS A 228 -15.66 -4.84 0.05
CA HIS A 228 -14.31 -4.43 -0.33
C HIS A 228 -13.73 -5.30 -1.45
N TYR A 229 -12.90 -4.68 -2.30
CA TYR A 229 -12.22 -5.35 -3.41
C TYR A 229 -10.72 -5.54 -3.14
N LEU A 230 -10.13 -6.62 -3.67
CA LEU A 230 -8.67 -6.77 -3.68
C LEU A 230 -8.05 -5.79 -4.67
N TYR A 231 -7.01 -5.08 -4.28
CA TYR A 231 -6.32 -4.10 -5.11
C TYR A 231 -4.94 -4.59 -5.57
N MET A 232 -4.68 -4.49 -6.87
CA MET A 232 -3.34 -4.70 -7.43
C MET A 232 -3.09 -3.75 -8.61
N GLU A 233 -2.21 -2.77 -8.40
CA GLU A 233 -1.91 -1.70 -9.36
C GLU A 233 -1.59 -2.21 -10.78
N LYS A 234 -0.62 -3.14 -10.88
CA LYS A 234 -0.17 -3.66 -12.18
C LYS A 234 -1.28 -4.38 -12.92
N MET A 235 -2.07 -5.17 -12.21
CA MET A 235 -3.20 -5.89 -12.80
C MET A 235 -4.22 -4.91 -13.39
N TYR A 236 -4.58 -3.86 -12.63
CA TYR A 236 -5.55 -2.89 -13.11
C TYR A 236 -5.02 -2.10 -14.31
N GLN A 237 -3.74 -1.74 -14.33
CA GLN A 237 -3.14 -1.08 -15.50
C GLN A 237 -3.19 -1.98 -16.74
N THR A 238 -2.81 -3.25 -16.60
CA THR A 238 -2.87 -4.22 -17.71
C THR A 238 -4.32 -4.45 -18.17
N PHE A 239 -5.29 -4.52 -17.25
CA PHE A 239 -6.71 -4.60 -17.58
C PHE A 239 -7.16 -3.44 -18.48
N LEU A 240 -6.78 -2.20 -18.15
CA LEU A 240 -7.08 -1.02 -18.98
C LEU A 240 -6.41 -1.12 -20.36
N ASP A 241 -5.16 -1.53 -20.40
CA ASP A 241 -4.38 -1.62 -21.64
C ASP A 241 -4.95 -2.69 -22.60
N VAL A 242 -5.41 -3.82 -22.05
CA VAL A 242 -6.00 -4.94 -22.81
C VAL A 242 -7.40 -4.62 -23.32
N THR A 243 -8.24 -4.04 -22.45
CA THR A 243 -9.65 -3.76 -22.80
C THR A 243 -9.81 -2.51 -23.64
N GLY A 244 -8.89 -1.55 -23.52
CA GLY A 244 -9.05 -0.22 -24.10
C GLY A 244 -10.23 0.56 -23.51
N ALA A 245 -10.80 0.11 -22.39
CA ALA A 245 -11.95 0.73 -21.76
C ALA A 245 -11.58 2.14 -21.25
N ASP A 246 -12.44 3.13 -21.49
CA ASP A 246 -12.29 4.50 -20.99
C ASP A 246 -12.67 4.61 -19.51
N LEU A 247 -11.93 3.86 -18.69
CA LEU A 247 -12.03 3.84 -17.24
C LEU A 247 -10.91 4.70 -16.63
N PRO A 248 -11.15 5.33 -15.48
CA PRO A 248 -10.14 6.17 -14.86
C PRO A 248 -8.88 5.42 -14.47
N LYS A 249 -7.73 6.02 -14.77
CA LYS A 249 -6.45 5.56 -14.22
C LYS A 249 -6.39 5.89 -12.74
N ILE A 250 -5.98 4.92 -11.94
CA ILE A 250 -5.89 5.06 -10.49
C ILE A 250 -4.45 5.42 -10.13
N GLY A 251 -4.29 6.54 -9.43
CA GLY A 251 -2.99 7.07 -9.07
C GLY A 251 -2.46 6.46 -7.77
N ARG A 252 -1.16 6.68 -7.50
CA ARG A 252 -0.56 6.41 -6.18
C ARG A 252 -0.86 7.56 -5.24
N THR A 253 -2.10 7.61 -4.75
CA THR A 253 -2.58 8.61 -3.79
C THR A 253 -3.03 7.95 -2.50
N ASP A 254 -3.24 8.73 -1.45
CA ASP A 254 -3.85 8.25 -0.20
C ASP A 254 -5.32 7.79 -0.40
N TYR A 255 -5.92 8.10 -1.55
CA TYR A 255 -7.29 7.73 -1.93
C TYR A 255 -7.33 6.53 -2.89
N VAL A 256 -6.21 5.84 -3.11
CA VAL A 256 -6.10 4.75 -4.10
C VAL A 256 -7.17 3.67 -3.94
N LEU A 257 -7.50 3.27 -2.71
CA LEU A 257 -8.54 2.26 -2.46
C LEU A 257 -9.94 2.80 -2.71
N PHE A 258 -10.22 4.03 -2.29
CA PHE A 258 -11.49 4.70 -2.58
C PHE A 258 -11.74 4.82 -4.08
N GLU A 259 -10.74 5.32 -4.83
CA GLU A 259 -10.83 5.45 -6.30
C GLU A 259 -11.02 4.08 -6.97
N TYR A 260 -10.36 3.04 -6.45
CA TYR A 260 -10.48 1.68 -6.96
C TYR A 260 -11.85 1.05 -6.69
N GLU A 261 -12.40 1.22 -5.48
CA GLU A 261 -13.75 0.74 -5.12
C GLU A 261 -14.81 1.36 -6.02
N MET A 262 -14.71 2.67 -6.27
CA MET A 262 -15.63 3.37 -7.17
C MET A 262 -15.61 2.80 -8.61
N VAL A 263 -14.42 2.49 -9.13
CA VAL A 263 -14.31 1.89 -10.47
C VAL A 263 -14.85 0.46 -10.46
N CYS A 264 -14.49 -0.34 -9.47
CA CYS A 264 -14.91 -1.73 -9.39
C CYS A 264 -16.43 -1.84 -9.20
N ASP A 265 -17.07 -0.92 -8.48
CA ASP A 265 -18.52 -0.84 -8.36
C ASP A 265 -19.20 -0.70 -9.73
N GLU A 266 -18.64 0.15 -10.59
CA GLU A 266 -19.17 0.34 -11.93
C GLU A 266 -18.95 -0.89 -12.82
N ILE A 267 -17.77 -1.51 -12.77
CA ILE A 267 -17.49 -2.76 -13.49
C ILE A 267 -18.44 -3.88 -13.01
N ARG A 268 -18.60 -4.03 -11.69
CA ARG A 268 -19.52 -5.01 -11.08
C ARG A 268 -20.94 -4.82 -11.60
N LYS A 269 -21.43 -3.58 -11.71
CA LYS A 269 -22.76 -3.31 -12.29
C LYS A 269 -22.88 -3.81 -13.73
N ILE A 270 -21.82 -3.75 -14.53
CA ILE A 270 -21.81 -4.28 -15.91
C ILE A 270 -21.86 -5.81 -15.87
N LEU A 271 -21.00 -6.45 -15.06
CA LEU A 271 -20.94 -7.91 -14.93
C LEU A 271 -22.30 -8.49 -14.52
N LEU A 272 -22.97 -7.85 -13.56
CA LEU A 272 -24.27 -8.29 -13.05
C LEU A 272 -25.44 -8.11 -14.01
N LYS A 273 -25.25 -7.46 -15.18
CA LYS A 273 -26.27 -7.47 -16.25
C LYS A 273 -26.26 -8.76 -17.06
N ASN A 274 -25.21 -9.58 -16.94
CA ASN A 274 -25.09 -10.83 -17.67
C ASN A 274 -25.64 -11.99 -16.84
N ASP A 275 -26.90 -12.37 -17.10
CA ASP A 275 -27.59 -13.44 -16.36
C ASP A 275 -26.86 -14.79 -16.40
N LYS A 276 -26.13 -15.08 -17.49
CA LYS A 276 -25.35 -16.32 -17.60
C LYS A 276 -24.17 -16.32 -16.64
N LEU A 277 -23.45 -15.20 -16.55
CA LEU A 277 -22.35 -15.04 -15.61
C LEU A 277 -22.83 -15.17 -14.17
N VAL A 278 -23.92 -14.49 -13.83
CA VAL A 278 -24.52 -14.54 -12.49
C VAL A 278 -24.95 -15.97 -12.13
N ALA A 279 -25.67 -16.66 -13.02
CA ALA A 279 -26.09 -18.03 -12.78
C ALA A 279 -24.91 -19.00 -12.62
N LEU A 280 -23.82 -18.80 -13.37
CA LEU A 280 -22.62 -19.61 -13.31
C LEU A 280 -21.85 -19.38 -12.00
N HIS A 281 -21.72 -18.12 -11.60
CA HIS A 281 -21.16 -17.72 -10.33
C HIS A 281 -21.94 -18.34 -9.16
N ASP A 282 -23.25 -18.14 -9.11
CA ASP A 282 -24.10 -18.57 -8.00
C ASP A 282 -24.16 -20.10 -7.88
N LYS A 283 -24.04 -20.82 -9.00
CA LYS A 283 -23.90 -22.28 -9.01
C LYS A 283 -22.56 -22.73 -8.43
N THR A 284 -21.49 -21.98 -8.68
CA THR A 284 -20.12 -22.34 -8.28
C THR A 284 -19.84 -21.99 -6.82
N TYR A 285 -20.29 -20.82 -6.38
CA TYR A 285 -20.01 -20.26 -5.05
C TYR A 285 -21.31 -20.07 -4.24
N SER A 286 -22.13 -21.12 -4.14
CA SER A 286 -23.47 -21.09 -3.52
C SER A 286 -23.51 -20.55 -2.09
N ASP A 287 -22.41 -20.65 -1.37
CA ASP A 287 -22.32 -20.33 0.06
C ASP A 287 -21.80 -18.91 0.30
N ILE A 288 -21.35 -18.22 -0.75
CA ILE A 288 -20.76 -16.88 -0.69
C ILE A 288 -21.39 -16.03 -1.79
N TYR A 289 -22.43 -15.28 -1.44
CA TYR A 289 -23.07 -14.30 -2.34
C TYR A 289 -22.24 -13.01 -2.46
N ASP A 290 -20.95 -13.15 -2.77
CA ASP A 290 -20.05 -12.02 -2.95
C ASP A 290 -19.66 -11.82 -4.42
N TYR A 291 -20.18 -10.75 -5.02
CA TYR A 291 -19.80 -10.35 -6.37
C TYR A 291 -18.57 -9.43 -6.43
N HIS A 292 -17.97 -9.05 -5.29
CA HIS A 292 -16.70 -8.31 -5.26
C HIS A 292 -15.54 -9.21 -5.66
N LEU A 293 -15.47 -10.42 -5.11
CA LEU A 293 -14.51 -11.42 -5.56
C LEU A 293 -14.73 -11.82 -7.03
N LEU A 294 -15.97 -12.00 -7.50
CA LEU A 294 -16.26 -12.21 -8.93
C LEU A 294 -15.67 -11.09 -9.80
N THR A 295 -15.88 -9.84 -9.39
CA THR A 295 -15.33 -8.68 -10.11
C THR A 295 -13.80 -8.76 -10.15
N GLN A 296 -13.19 -9.12 -9.02
CA GLN A 296 -11.75 -9.31 -8.92
C GLN A 296 -11.22 -10.42 -9.85
N ASP A 297 -11.89 -11.57 -9.86
CA ASP A 297 -11.54 -12.70 -10.72
C ASP A 297 -11.63 -12.34 -12.20
N PHE A 298 -12.67 -11.60 -12.60
CA PHE A 298 -12.80 -11.07 -13.95
C PHE A 298 -11.64 -10.12 -14.31
N LEU A 299 -11.35 -9.13 -13.46
CA LEU A 299 -10.24 -8.19 -13.67
C LEU A 299 -8.90 -8.93 -13.81
N TYR A 300 -8.65 -9.89 -12.92
CA TYR A 300 -7.42 -10.68 -12.93
C TYR A 300 -7.34 -11.58 -14.17
N TYR A 301 -8.44 -12.25 -14.55
CA TYR A 301 -8.54 -13.05 -15.76
C TYR A 301 -8.13 -12.25 -16.99
N VAL A 302 -8.75 -11.09 -17.22
CA VAL A 302 -8.44 -10.24 -18.40
C VAL A 302 -6.98 -9.78 -18.39
N SER A 303 -6.44 -9.45 -17.22
CA SER A 303 -5.06 -8.97 -17.10
C SER A 303 -3.98 -10.05 -17.22
N THR A 304 -4.34 -11.33 -17.07
CA THR A 304 -3.38 -12.43 -16.87
C THR A 304 -3.73 -13.66 -17.70
N HIS A 305 -4.86 -14.30 -17.40
CA HIS A 305 -5.26 -15.58 -18.01
C HIS A 305 -5.69 -15.42 -19.47
N TYR A 306 -6.42 -14.36 -19.80
CA TYR A 306 -6.79 -14.02 -21.17
C TYR A 306 -5.57 -13.92 -22.09
N LEU A 307 -4.49 -13.27 -21.62
CA LEU A 307 -3.26 -13.11 -22.39
C LEU A 307 -2.53 -14.44 -22.67
N VAL A 308 -2.77 -15.46 -21.84
CA VAL A 308 -2.19 -16.79 -21.98
C VAL A 308 -3.06 -17.69 -22.86
N LEU A 309 -4.38 -17.64 -22.67
CA LEU A 309 -5.35 -18.49 -23.38
C LEU A 309 -5.66 -18.00 -24.79
N HIS A 310 -5.67 -16.67 -24.97
CA HIS A 310 -6.00 -15.99 -26.21
C HIS A 310 -4.82 -15.13 -26.66
N PRO A 311 -3.64 -15.73 -26.95
CA PRO A 311 -2.48 -14.97 -27.37
C PRO A 311 -2.81 -14.27 -28.69
N THR A 312 -2.87 -12.93 -28.65
CA THR A 312 -2.96 -12.14 -29.88
C THR A 312 -1.68 -12.41 -30.67
N GLY A 313 -1.79 -13.02 -31.84
CA GLY A 313 -0.67 -13.34 -32.71
C GLY A 313 0.23 -12.12 -32.94
N LYS A 314 1.30 -12.04 -32.16
CA LYS A 314 2.52 -11.31 -32.46
C LYS A 314 3.67 -12.30 -32.36
N GLU A 315 3.57 -13.36 -33.17
CA GLU A 315 4.77 -13.95 -33.76
C GLU A 315 5.12 -13.07 -34.97
N GLU A 316 6.07 -12.15 -34.78
CA GLU A 316 6.95 -11.66 -35.84
C GLU A 316 8.39 -11.65 -35.32
#